data_AF-A0A8J2WQG4-F1
#
_entry.id   AF-A0A8J2WQG4-F1
#
_cell.length_a   1.000
_cell.length_b   1.000
_cell.length_c   1.000
_cell.angle_alpha   90.00
_cell.angle_beta   90.00
_cell.angle_gamma   90.00
#
_symmetry.space_group_name_H-M   'P 1'
#
loop_
_entity.id
_entity.type
_entity.pdbx_description
1 polymer ?
#
loop_
_entity_poly.entity_id
_entity_poly.type
_entity_poly.pdbx_seq_one_letter_code
_entity_poly.pdbx_strand_id
1 'polypeptide(L)'
;MSLRVALLVLTAWADASTPEEASRCSACCSIVAELERNLEIEKPRMNVDLRRTLAGKDAGKVVDWATSELRTLELLEGICPAMEHYGVTRVADGAYYQRHSVSGGSVHVSGSMTIGGDKYQHDRGFLRSYCDRVVEEHEEPLGEAIRAAGLVHLARKKRGGLDASGARAALGLSDDADENDAAAAYKRLARELHPDKGGDRERFLAVVDAYEALTGREHRPYGDLYRSVCVDVVGACASEDDVEASKRFFPRYDGSAKFPRAKKRRKRRRRKEL
;
A
#
# COMPACT_ATOMS: atom_id res chain seq x y z
N MET A 1 29.30 -56.76 13.92
CA MET A 1 29.90 -55.64 13.16
C MET A 1 28.77 -54.67 12.87
N SER A 2 28.69 -53.59 13.65
CA SER A 2 27.54 -52.69 13.70
C SER A 2 27.55 -51.72 12.52
N LEU A 3 26.52 -51.76 11.66
CA LEU A 3 26.27 -50.74 10.65
C LEU A 3 25.83 -49.44 11.33
N ARG A 4 26.61 -48.38 11.19
CA ARG A 4 26.20 -47.01 11.54
C ARG A 4 25.48 -46.41 10.33
N VAL A 5 24.17 -46.23 10.45
CA VAL A 5 23.38 -45.40 9.52
C VAL A 5 23.69 -43.94 9.86
N ALA A 6 24.40 -43.25 8.97
CA ALA A 6 24.63 -41.81 9.08
C ALA A 6 23.39 -41.08 8.56
N LEU A 7 22.61 -40.50 9.48
CA LEU A 7 21.49 -39.63 9.17
C LEU A 7 22.05 -38.25 8.78
N LEU A 8 22.08 -37.94 7.49
CA LEU A 8 22.37 -36.59 6.99
C LEU A 8 21.16 -35.70 7.26
N VAL A 9 21.25 -34.87 8.31
CA VAL A 9 20.32 -33.77 8.55
C VAL A 9 20.67 -32.66 7.56
N LEU A 10 19.87 -32.54 6.49
CA LEU A 10 19.86 -31.35 5.63
C LEU A 10 19.27 -30.20 6.44
N THR A 11 20.12 -29.40 7.07
CA THR A 11 19.69 -28.09 7.59
C THR A 11 19.43 -27.20 6.38
N ALA A 12 18.17 -26.84 6.16
CA ALA A 12 17.80 -25.78 5.23
C ALA A 12 18.45 -24.48 5.74
N TRP A 13 19.50 -24.03 5.06
CA TRP A 13 20.02 -22.69 5.24
C TRP A 13 18.94 -21.76 4.69
N ALA A 14 18.49 -20.78 5.50
CA ALA A 14 17.73 -19.67 4.98
C ALA A 14 18.68 -18.93 4.02
N ASP A 15 18.43 -19.01 2.71
CA ASP A 15 19.23 -18.30 1.72
C ASP A 15 19.09 -16.80 1.99
N ALA A 16 20.18 -16.18 2.46
CA ALA A 16 20.26 -14.74 2.57
C ALA A 16 20.21 -14.16 1.15
N SER A 17 19.31 -13.20 0.91
CA SER A 17 19.16 -12.55 -0.39
C SER A 17 20.47 -11.90 -0.83
N THR A 18 20.76 -12.00 -2.13
CA THR A 18 21.96 -11.40 -2.71
C THR A 18 21.86 -9.87 -2.72
N PRO A 19 22.99 -9.13 -2.73
CA PRO A 19 22.96 -7.66 -2.81
C PRO A 19 22.21 -7.11 -4.03
N GLU A 20 22.17 -7.85 -5.14
CA GLU A 20 21.41 -7.48 -6.33
C GLU A 20 19.91 -7.67 -6.12
N GLU A 21 19.48 -8.79 -5.54
CA GLU A 21 18.09 -9.05 -5.18
C GLU A 21 17.57 -8.03 -4.17
N ALA A 22 18.37 -7.68 -3.15
CA ALA A 22 18.04 -6.63 -2.19
C ALA A 22 17.81 -5.27 -2.89
N SER A 23 18.62 -4.96 -3.91
CA SER A 23 18.49 -3.73 -4.69
C SER A 23 17.22 -3.71 -5.54
N ARG A 24 16.86 -4.84 -6.16
CA ARG A 24 15.60 -4.98 -6.93
C ARG A 24 14.37 -4.93 -6.03
N CYS A 25 14.40 -5.63 -4.90
CA CYS A 25 13.35 -5.59 -3.90
C CYS A 25 13.15 -4.16 -3.38
N SER A 26 14.25 -3.45 -3.10
CA SER A 26 14.20 -2.05 -2.68
C SER A 26 13.65 -1.11 -3.76
N ALA A 27 13.99 -1.35 -5.03
CA ALA A 27 13.40 -0.61 -6.16
C ALA A 27 11.88 -0.80 -6.20
N CYS A 28 11.37 -2.03 -6.10
CA CYS A 28 9.92 -2.27 -6.03
C CYS A 28 9.28 -1.63 -4.81
N CYS A 29 9.89 -1.77 -3.62
CA CYS A 29 9.39 -1.14 -2.40
C CYS A 29 9.30 0.39 -2.55
N SER A 30 10.18 1.02 -3.33
CA SER A 30 10.11 2.47 -3.55
C SER A 30 8.87 2.90 -4.37
N ILE A 31 8.41 2.07 -5.30
CA ILE A 31 7.19 2.28 -6.08
C ILE A 31 5.98 2.22 -5.14
N VAL A 32 5.92 1.19 -4.29
CA VAL A 32 4.86 1.03 -3.29
C VAL A 32 4.89 2.18 -2.28
N ALA A 33 6.06 2.58 -1.81
CA ALA A 33 6.21 3.70 -0.88
C ALA A 33 5.69 5.03 -1.46
N GLU A 34 5.93 5.31 -2.75
CA GLU A 34 5.35 6.50 -3.39
C GLU A 34 3.84 6.37 -3.59
N LEU A 35 3.35 5.18 -3.92
CA LEU A 35 1.92 4.94 -4.01
C LEU A 35 1.23 5.23 -2.66
N GLU A 36 1.78 4.73 -1.55
CA GLU A 36 1.29 5.00 -0.19
C GLU A 36 1.32 6.49 0.14
N ARG A 37 2.44 7.15 -0.17
CA ARG A 37 2.57 8.59 0.03
C ARG A 37 1.52 9.37 -0.76
N ASN A 38 1.29 9.02 -2.03
CA ASN A 38 0.30 9.66 -2.88
C ASN A 38 -1.11 9.47 -2.33
N LEU A 39 -1.41 8.29 -1.79
CA LEU A 39 -2.68 7.96 -1.14
C LEU A 39 -2.89 8.77 0.16
N GLU A 40 -1.84 8.99 0.95
CA GLU A 40 -1.93 9.77 2.20
C GLU A 40 -2.11 11.27 1.98
N ILE A 41 -1.41 11.84 1.00
CA ILE A 41 -1.48 13.29 0.70
C ILE A 41 -2.67 13.64 -0.19
N GLU A 42 -3.37 12.63 -0.71
CA GLU A 42 -4.53 12.79 -1.58
C GLU A 42 -5.58 13.70 -0.94
N LYS A 43 -6.09 14.65 -1.71
CA LYS A 43 -7.16 15.53 -1.26
C LYS A 43 -8.51 14.85 -1.52
N PRO A 44 -9.44 14.87 -0.55
CA PRO A 44 -10.79 14.35 -0.77
C PRO A 44 -11.45 14.99 -2.00
N ARG A 45 -11.99 14.17 -2.89
CA ARG A 45 -12.70 14.56 -4.11
C ARG A 45 -14.15 14.09 -4.09
N MET A 46 -14.94 14.61 -5.03
CA MET A 46 -16.32 14.20 -5.24
C MET A 46 -16.37 12.84 -5.93
N ASN A 47 -17.41 12.06 -5.64
CA ASN A 47 -17.67 10.80 -6.31
C ASN A 47 -17.84 10.99 -7.82
N VAL A 48 -17.45 9.98 -8.59
CA VAL A 48 -17.54 9.99 -10.04
C VAL A 48 -18.99 9.70 -10.44
N ASP A 49 -19.66 10.71 -11.00
CA ASP A 49 -21.04 10.57 -11.47
C ASP A 49 -21.06 10.11 -12.93
N LEU A 50 -21.44 8.85 -13.16
CA LEU A 50 -21.59 8.29 -14.51
C LEU A 50 -23.05 8.28 -14.96
N ARG A 51 -23.95 8.95 -14.23
CA ARG A 51 -25.35 9.04 -14.63
C ARG A 51 -25.51 9.97 -15.82
N ARG A 52 -26.38 9.57 -16.73
CA ARG A 52 -26.84 10.38 -17.87
C ARG A 52 -28.35 10.45 -17.80
N THR A 53 -28.89 11.64 -17.96
CA THR A 53 -30.34 11.80 -18.05
C THR A 53 -30.77 11.47 -19.48
N LEU A 54 -31.50 10.37 -19.64
CA LEU A 54 -32.10 9.96 -20.91
C LEU A 54 -33.62 9.98 -20.75
N ALA A 55 -34.30 10.80 -21.55
CA ALA A 55 -35.77 10.94 -21.53
C ALA A 55 -36.36 11.22 -20.12
N GLY A 56 -35.71 12.09 -19.34
CA GLY A 56 -36.16 12.47 -18.00
C GLY A 56 -35.96 11.41 -16.91
N LYS A 57 -35.29 10.29 -17.22
CA LYS A 57 -34.83 9.30 -16.24
C LYS A 57 -33.31 9.32 -16.17
N ASP A 58 -32.77 9.31 -14.96
CA ASP A 58 -31.34 9.13 -14.78
C ASP A 58 -30.98 7.66 -14.96
N ALA A 59 -30.11 7.39 -15.93
CA ALA A 59 -29.54 6.08 -16.20
C ALA A 59 -28.04 6.11 -15.89
N GLY A 60 -27.54 5.17 -15.08
CA GLY A 60 -26.12 5.05 -14.73
C GLY A 60 -25.88 4.92 -13.23
N LYS A 61 -24.62 4.94 -12.81
CA LYS A 61 -24.20 4.76 -11.41
C LYS A 61 -23.28 5.88 -10.93
N VAL A 62 -23.34 6.19 -9.64
CA VAL A 62 -22.34 7.02 -8.96
C VAL A 62 -21.30 6.08 -8.36
N VAL A 63 -20.04 6.28 -8.69
CA VAL A 63 -18.91 5.48 -8.18
C VAL A 63 -18.17 6.30 -7.14
N ASP A 64 -17.91 5.70 -5.97
CA ASP A 64 -17.11 6.37 -4.94
C ASP A 64 -15.70 6.65 -5.44
N TRP A 65 -15.22 7.87 -5.21
CA TRP A 65 -13.90 8.30 -5.68
C TRP A 65 -12.79 7.34 -5.24
N ALA A 66 -12.84 6.90 -3.97
CA ALA A 66 -11.87 6.00 -3.37
C ALA A 66 -11.69 4.67 -4.12
N THR A 67 -12.70 4.21 -4.84
CA THR A 67 -12.69 2.94 -5.59
C THR A 67 -12.86 3.16 -7.09
N SER A 68 -12.67 4.39 -7.58
CA SER A 68 -12.87 4.71 -8.99
C SER A 68 -11.62 4.41 -9.81
N GLU A 69 -11.81 3.89 -11.04
CA GLU A 69 -10.71 3.67 -11.98
C GLU A 69 -9.94 4.96 -12.30
N LEU A 70 -10.65 6.09 -12.36
CA LEU A 70 -10.02 7.39 -12.58
C LEU A 70 -9.00 7.73 -11.48
N ARG A 71 -9.32 7.46 -10.21
CA ARG A 71 -8.38 7.65 -9.10
C ARG A 71 -7.17 6.72 -9.24
N THR A 72 -7.38 5.48 -9.65
CA THR A 72 -6.31 4.52 -9.89
C THR A 72 -5.32 5.03 -10.93
N LEU A 73 -5.81 5.47 -12.09
CA LEU A 73 -4.97 6.00 -13.17
C LEU A 73 -4.16 7.23 -12.71
N GLU A 74 -4.82 8.19 -12.05
CA GLU A 74 -4.13 9.38 -11.53
C GLU A 74 -3.04 9.04 -10.51
N LEU A 75 -3.27 8.02 -9.66
CA LEU A 75 -2.28 7.58 -8.69
C LEU A 75 -1.10 6.91 -9.37
N LEU A 76 -1.33 6.02 -10.34
CA LEU A 76 -0.28 5.30 -11.08
C LEU A 76 0.61 6.25 -11.90
N GLU A 77 0.01 7.21 -12.61
CA GLU A 77 0.73 8.25 -13.37
C GLU A 77 1.66 9.09 -12.48
N GLY A 78 1.32 9.26 -11.20
CA GLY A 78 2.09 10.03 -10.24
C GLY A 78 3.31 9.32 -9.65
N ILE A 79 3.44 8.00 -9.81
CA ILE A 79 4.49 7.21 -9.11
C ILE A 79 5.85 7.39 -9.78
N CYS A 80 5.96 7.05 -11.07
CA CYS A 80 7.26 7.00 -11.73
C CYS A 80 7.96 8.36 -11.86
N PRO A 81 7.26 9.49 -12.09
CA PRO A 81 7.87 10.81 -11.98
C PRO A 81 8.53 11.06 -10.62
N ALA A 82 7.94 10.58 -9.52
CA ALA A 82 8.46 10.78 -8.17
C ALA A 82 9.76 10.01 -7.87
N MET A 83 10.13 9.02 -8.69
CA MET A 83 11.42 8.30 -8.59
C MET A 83 12.62 9.25 -8.70
N GLU A 84 12.42 10.42 -9.29
CA GLU A 84 13.44 11.46 -9.36
C GLU A 84 13.88 11.98 -7.97
N HIS A 85 13.04 11.80 -6.94
CA HIS A 85 13.30 12.21 -5.56
C HIS A 85 13.96 11.12 -4.71
N TYR A 86 14.39 10.02 -5.33
CA TYR A 86 15.09 8.92 -4.68
C TYR A 86 16.58 8.95 -4.98
N GLY A 87 17.36 8.49 -4.01
CA GLY A 87 18.78 8.22 -4.13
C GLY A 87 19.09 6.82 -3.58
N VAL A 88 20.27 6.31 -3.92
CA VAL A 88 20.74 4.99 -3.47
C VAL A 88 21.64 5.15 -2.26
N THR A 89 21.23 4.51 -1.16
CA THR A 89 22.03 4.36 0.05
C THR A 89 22.70 3.00 0.02
N ARG A 90 24.03 2.96 0.15
CA ARG A 90 24.81 1.72 0.09
C ARG A 90 25.22 1.29 1.50
N VAL A 91 24.92 0.05 1.84
CA VAL A 91 25.27 -0.60 3.10
C VAL A 91 26.00 -1.93 2.81
N ALA A 92 26.56 -2.57 3.84
CA ALA A 92 27.27 -3.85 3.69
C ALA A 92 26.39 -4.94 3.04
N ASP A 93 25.09 -4.92 3.33
CA ASP A 93 24.12 -5.92 2.90
C ASP A 93 23.42 -5.58 1.57
N GLY A 94 23.86 -4.54 0.85
CA GLY A 94 23.30 -4.16 -0.45
C GLY A 94 23.04 -2.67 -0.64
N ALA A 95 22.31 -2.34 -1.70
CA ALA A 95 21.95 -0.98 -2.06
C ALA A 95 20.44 -0.78 -1.94
N TYR A 96 20.03 0.27 -1.24
CA TYR A 96 18.62 0.53 -0.94
C TYR A 96 18.23 1.92 -1.42
N TYR A 97 17.05 2.01 -2.03
CA TYR A 97 16.49 3.27 -2.51
C TYR A 97 15.82 4.02 -1.36
N GLN A 98 16.18 5.28 -1.20
CA GLN A 98 15.64 6.14 -0.18
C GLN A 98 15.28 7.50 -0.77
N ARG A 99 14.08 7.98 -0.43
CA ARG A 99 13.61 9.30 -0.82
C ARG A 99 14.41 10.37 -0.08
N HIS A 100 15.04 11.32 -0.78
CA HIS A 100 15.88 12.36 -0.17
C HIS A 100 15.23 13.76 -0.18
N SER A 101 14.15 13.97 -0.93
CA SER A 101 13.49 15.28 -1.06
C SER A 101 12.01 15.18 -0.75
N VAL A 102 11.51 15.78 0.35
CA VAL A 102 10.08 15.84 0.72
C VAL A 102 9.62 17.27 0.92
N SER A 103 8.45 17.62 0.35
CA SER A 103 7.79 18.89 0.61
C SER A 103 7.14 18.91 2.00
N GLY A 104 7.83 19.47 2.99
CA GLY A 104 7.25 19.77 4.32
C GLY A 104 7.50 18.75 5.42
N GLY A 105 8.63 18.02 5.37
CA GLY A 105 9.07 17.11 6.44
C GLY A 105 10.59 16.90 6.45
N SER A 106 11.09 16.23 7.50
CA SER A 106 12.49 15.81 7.59
C SER A 106 12.66 14.39 7.04
N VAL A 107 13.61 14.20 6.12
CA VAL A 107 14.03 12.86 5.69
C VAL A 107 15.16 12.40 6.62
N HIS A 108 15.00 11.22 7.21
CA HIS A 108 16.11 10.55 7.89
C HIS A 108 16.82 9.63 6.90
N VAL A 109 18.06 9.94 6.55
CA VAL A 109 18.88 9.09 5.67
C VAL A 109 19.68 8.11 6.53
N SER A 110 19.49 6.81 6.31
CA SER A 110 20.17 5.76 7.06
C SER A 110 21.34 5.18 6.25
N GLY A 111 22.55 5.71 6.45
CA GLY A 111 23.77 5.27 5.75
C GLY A 111 24.44 6.39 4.96
N SER A 112 25.28 6.05 3.98
CA SER A 112 25.90 7.02 3.08
C SER A 112 25.16 7.05 1.73
N MET A 113 24.59 8.21 1.42
CA MET A 113 23.97 8.51 0.13
C MET A 113 24.79 9.61 -0.56
N THR A 114 25.21 9.36 -1.80
CA THR A 114 25.83 10.39 -2.64
C THR A 114 24.77 11.00 -3.54
N ILE A 115 24.52 12.29 -3.38
CA ILE A 115 23.58 13.05 -4.21
C ILE A 115 24.39 13.86 -5.23
N GLY A 116 24.09 13.69 -6.51
CA GLY A 116 24.78 14.35 -7.61
C GLY A 116 25.91 13.51 -8.24
N GLY A 117 26.38 13.97 -9.41
CA GLY A 117 27.35 13.25 -10.25
C GLY A 117 26.74 12.17 -11.14
N ASP A 118 27.55 11.60 -12.03
CA ASP A 118 27.10 10.67 -13.08
C ASP A 118 26.48 9.40 -12.51
N LYS A 119 27.08 8.85 -11.45
CA LYS A 119 26.60 7.63 -10.77
C LYS A 119 25.19 7.82 -10.20
N TYR A 120 24.91 8.97 -9.59
CA TYR A 120 23.59 9.30 -9.06
C TYR A 120 22.54 9.43 -10.16
N GLN A 121 22.90 10.04 -11.30
CA GLN A 121 21.99 10.14 -12.45
C GLN A 121 21.71 8.78 -13.08
N HIS A 122 22.72 7.92 -13.17
CA HIS A 122 22.55 6.54 -13.63
C HIS A 122 21.61 5.74 -12.71
N ASP A 123 21.86 5.78 -11.41
CA ASP A 123 21.04 5.08 -10.41
C ASP A 123 19.57 5.56 -10.43
N ARG A 124 19.34 6.87 -10.64
CA ARG A 124 18.00 7.46 -10.82
C ARG A 124 17.34 7.03 -12.12
N GLY A 125 18.10 7.04 -13.22
CA GLY A 125 17.63 6.58 -14.52
C GLY A 125 17.18 5.12 -14.46
N PHE A 126 17.99 4.27 -13.82
CA PHE A 126 17.63 2.87 -13.59
C PHE A 126 16.33 2.74 -12.81
N LEU A 127 16.18 3.45 -11.68
CA LEU A 127 14.96 3.37 -10.89
C LEU A 127 13.73 3.85 -11.67
N ARG A 128 13.88 4.94 -12.43
CA ARG A 128 12.80 5.46 -13.27
C ARG A 128 12.37 4.44 -14.33
N SER A 129 13.32 3.92 -15.11
CA SER A 129 13.03 2.92 -16.13
C SER A 129 12.48 1.62 -15.55
N TYR A 130 12.95 1.22 -14.36
CA TYR A 130 12.40 0.09 -13.63
C TYR A 130 10.93 0.32 -13.25
N CYS A 131 10.61 1.50 -12.72
CA CYS A 131 9.24 1.88 -12.40
C CYS A 131 8.33 1.88 -13.62
N ASP A 132 8.76 2.55 -14.70
CA ASP A 132 7.97 2.66 -15.93
C ASP A 132 7.60 1.25 -16.44
N ARG A 133 8.57 0.32 -16.51
CA ARG A 133 8.32 -1.08 -16.88
C ARG A 133 7.37 -1.80 -15.92
N VAL A 134 7.56 -1.67 -14.61
CA VAL A 134 6.71 -2.37 -13.61
C VAL A 134 5.26 -1.87 -13.67
N VAL A 135 5.05 -0.56 -13.79
CA VAL A 135 3.71 0.02 -13.87
C VAL A 135 3.02 -0.38 -15.17
N GLU A 136 3.75 -0.40 -16.29
CA GLU A 136 3.23 -0.85 -17.58
C GLU A 136 2.88 -2.35 -17.59
N GLU A 137 3.77 -3.22 -17.07
CA GLU A 137 3.57 -4.67 -17.04
C GLU A 137 2.48 -5.11 -16.05
N HIS A 138 2.25 -4.34 -14.97
CA HIS A 138 1.39 -4.72 -13.86
C HIS A 138 0.28 -3.69 -13.54
N GLU A 139 -0.19 -2.94 -14.54
CA GLU A 139 -1.22 -1.91 -14.36
C GLU A 139 -2.50 -2.46 -13.70
N GLU A 140 -3.00 -3.61 -14.17
CA GLU A 140 -4.23 -4.21 -13.67
C GLU A 140 -4.09 -4.72 -12.22
N PRO A 141 -3.09 -5.54 -11.85
CA PRO A 141 -2.87 -5.96 -10.46
C PRO A 141 -2.62 -4.78 -9.51
N LEU A 142 -1.85 -3.77 -9.93
CA LEU A 142 -1.64 -2.56 -9.14
C LEU A 142 -2.95 -1.80 -8.94
N GLY A 143 -3.79 -1.73 -9.98
CA GLY A 143 -5.11 -1.13 -9.91
C GLY A 143 -6.06 -1.83 -8.94
N GLU A 144 -6.08 -3.17 -8.94
CA GLU A 144 -6.85 -3.96 -7.97
C GLU A 144 -6.39 -3.63 -6.53
N ALA A 145 -5.08 -3.59 -6.29
CA ALA A 145 -4.53 -3.28 -4.98
C ALA A 145 -4.90 -1.85 -4.50
N ILE A 146 -4.91 -0.87 -5.41
CA ILE A 146 -5.31 0.51 -5.12
C ILE A 146 -6.81 0.60 -4.78
N ARG A 147 -7.67 -0.07 -5.54
CA ARG A 147 -9.12 -0.09 -5.28
C ARG A 147 -9.43 -0.84 -3.98
N ALA A 148 -8.75 -1.95 -3.70
CA ALA A 148 -8.84 -2.66 -2.44
C ALA A 148 -8.49 -1.76 -1.25
N ALA A 149 -7.41 -0.99 -1.35
CA ALA A 149 -7.05 0.00 -0.33
C ALA A 149 -8.14 1.09 -0.17
N GLY A 150 -8.78 1.50 -1.27
CA GLY A 150 -9.94 2.38 -1.26
C GLY A 150 -11.15 1.81 -0.52
N LEU A 151 -11.42 0.51 -0.67
CA LEU A 151 -12.51 -0.17 0.04
C LEU A 151 -12.28 -0.18 1.56
N VAL A 152 -11.05 -0.45 2.01
CA VAL A 152 -10.69 -0.38 3.43
C VAL A 152 -10.90 1.03 3.99
N HIS A 153 -10.52 2.08 3.24
CA HIS A 153 -10.80 3.47 3.62
C HIS A 153 -12.31 3.75 3.77
N LEU A 154 -13.13 3.22 2.87
CA LEU A 154 -14.58 3.37 2.94
C LEU A 154 -15.20 2.63 4.13
N ALA A 155 -14.68 1.44 4.48
CA ALA A 155 -15.12 0.67 5.64
C ALA A 155 -14.92 1.50 6.92
N ARG A 156 -13.75 2.12 7.06
CA ARG A 156 -13.40 3.02 8.18
C ARG A 156 -14.34 4.21 8.30
N LYS A 157 -14.72 4.81 7.17
CA LYS A 157 -15.68 5.92 7.16
C LYS A 157 -17.08 5.50 7.60
N LYS A 158 -17.48 4.24 7.36
CA LYS A 158 -18.79 3.68 7.69
C LYS A 158 -18.85 3.05 9.10
N ARG A 159 -17.73 2.94 9.83
CA ARG A 159 -17.64 2.18 11.10
C ARG A 159 -18.78 2.53 12.05
N GLY A 160 -19.53 1.49 12.41
CA GLY A 160 -20.72 1.56 13.25
C GLY A 160 -20.47 1.19 14.72
N GLY A 161 -19.25 0.81 15.09
CA GLY A 161 -18.93 0.34 16.43
C GLY A 161 -19.48 -1.05 16.69
N LEU A 162 -19.08 -2.05 15.88
CA LEU A 162 -19.38 -3.45 16.17
C LEU A 162 -18.77 -3.86 17.51
N ASP A 163 -19.53 -4.57 18.34
CA ASP A 163 -19.01 -5.25 19.51
C ASP A 163 -18.28 -6.55 19.11
N ALA A 164 -17.58 -7.17 20.06
CA ALA A 164 -16.77 -8.35 19.78
C ALA A 164 -17.61 -9.53 19.26
N SER A 165 -18.85 -9.70 19.75
CA SER A 165 -19.74 -10.78 19.31
C SER A 165 -20.20 -10.57 17.86
N GLY A 166 -20.65 -9.36 17.52
CA GLY A 166 -21.04 -9.00 16.16
C GLY A 166 -19.88 -9.10 15.17
N ALA A 167 -18.67 -8.73 15.60
CA ALA A 167 -17.49 -8.83 14.76
C ALA A 167 -17.08 -10.30 14.48
N ARG A 168 -17.15 -11.19 15.49
CA ARG A 168 -16.94 -12.63 15.26
C ARG A 168 -17.98 -13.23 14.34
N ALA A 169 -19.26 -12.87 14.53
CA ALA A 169 -20.34 -13.34 13.67
C ALA A 169 -20.14 -12.91 12.20
N ALA A 170 -19.71 -11.66 11.97
CA ALA A 170 -19.41 -11.16 10.62
C ALA A 170 -18.24 -11.89 9.94
N LEU A 171 -17.27 -12.41 10.72
CA LEU A 171 -16.16 -13.23 10.21
C LEU A 171 -16.48 -14.74 10.19
N GLY A 172 -17.62 -15.17 10.72
CA GLY A 172 -17.99 -16.58 10.86
C GLY A 172 -17.11 -17.34 11.86
N LEU A 173 -16.71 -16.67 12.95
CA LEU A 173 -15.84 -17.21 14.00
C LEU A 173 -16.65 -17.64 15.23
N SER A 174 -16.13 -18.62 15.95
CA SER A 174 -16.60 -19.00 17.28
C SER A 174 -16.08 -18.06 18.37
N ASP A 175 -16.69 -18.09 19.56
CA ASP A 175 -16.32 -17.20 20.67
C ASP A 175 -14.90 -17.42 21.22
N ASP A 176 -14.34 -18.61 21.02
CA ASP A 176 -12.98 -19.02 21.41
C ASP A 176 -11.92 -18.75 20.34
N ALA A 177 -12.32 -18.24 19.16
CA ALA A 177 -11.40 -17.95 18.06
C ALA A 177 -10.35 -16.90 18.44
N ASP A 178 -9.11 -17.15 18.02
CA ASP A 178 -7.97 -16.28 18.31
C ASP A 178 -7.73 -15.24 17.19
N GLU A 179 -6.67 -14.44 17.35
CA GLU A 179 -6.30 -13.42 16.35
C GLU A 179 -5.86 -14.03 15.01
N ASN A 180 -5.27 -15.24 15.02
CA ASN A 180 -4.87 -15.94 13.81
C ASN A 180 -6.09 -16.45 13.04
N ASP A 181 -7.09 -16.96 13.74
CA ASP A 181 -8.38 -17.35 13.16
C ASP A 181 -9.07 -16.15 12.51
N ALA A 182 -9.06 -15.00 13.18
CA ALA A 182 -9.56 -13.75 12.63
C ALA A 182 -8.82 -13.32 11.37
N ALA A 183 -7.48 -13.41 11.35
CA ALA A 183 -6.67 -13.09 10.18
C ALA A 183 -6.92 -14.06 9.02
N ALA A 184 -7.07 -15.36 9.29
CA ALA A 184 -7.36 -16.38 8.28
C ALA A 184 -8.77 -16.19 7.68
N ALA A 185 -9.77 -15.94 8.53
CA ALA A 185 -11.13 -15.66 8.10
C ALA A 185 -11.21 -14.38 7.25
N TYR A 186 -10.54 -13.32 7.71
CA TYR A 186 -10.43 -12.07 6.95
C TYR A 186 -9.82 -12.30 5.57
N LYS A 187 -8.64 -12.95 5.47
CA LYS A 187 -7.97 -13.22 4.19
C LYS A 187 -8.86 -14.01 3.21
N ARG A 188 -9.60 -15.01 3.71
CA ARG A 188 -10.55 -15.80 2.91
C ARG A 188 -11.70 -14.94 2.40
N LEU A 189 -12.41 -14.27 3.31
CA LEU A 189 -13.59 -13.46 3.00
C LEU A 189 -13.25 -12.25 2.14
N ALA A 190 -12.11 -11.61 2.35
CA ALA A 190 -11.65 -10.48 1.54
C ALA A 190 -11.46 -10.88 0.07
N ARG A 191 -10.96 -12.10 -0.21
CA ARG A 191 -10.81 -12.62 -1.57
C ARG A 191 -12.15 -12.96 -2.22
N GLU A 192 -13.07 -13.55 -1.46
CA GLU A 192 -14.40 -13.95 -1.93
C GLU A 192 -15.32 -12.74 -2.19
N LEU A 193 -15.30 -11.78 -1.27
CA LEU A 193 -16.21 -10.63 -1.29
C LEU A 193 -15.65 -9.44 -2.07
N HIS A 194 -14.46 -9.54 -2.66
CA HIS A 194 -13.87 -8.43 -3.39
C HIS A 194 -14.76 -8.00 -4.56
N PRO A 195 -15.18 -6.73 -4.65
CA PRO A 195 -16.07 -6.24 -5.71
C PRO A 195 -15.53 -6.46 -7.13
N ASP A 196 -14.22 -6.39 -7.32
CA ASP A 196 -13.61 -6.64 -8.65
C ASP A 196 -13.73 -8.10 -9.08
N LYS A 197 -13.98 -9.03 -8.13
CA LYS A 197 -14.20 -10.45 -8.39
C LYS A 197 -15.69 -10.82 -8.40
N GLY A 198 -16.57 -9.81 -8.45
CA GLY A 198 -18.02 -9.98 -8.40
C GLY A 198 -18.60 -10.15 -7.00
N GLY A 199 -17.80 -9.91 -5.95
CA GLY A 199 -18.22 -10.02 -4.56
C GLY A 199 -19.09 -8.85 -4.07
N ASP A 200 -19.72 -9.05 -2.92
CA ASP A 200 -20.59 -8.05 -2.30
C ASP A 200 -19.77 -7.00 -1.55
N ARG A 201 -19.80 -5.77 -2.08
CA ARG A 201 -19.11 -4.61 -1.50
C ARG A 201 -19.52 -4.36 -0.05
N GLU A 202 -20.81 -4.38 0.28
CA GLU A 202 -21.25 -4.05 1.65
C GLU A 202 -20.77 -5.10 2.66
N ARG A 203 -20.80 -6.37 2.27
CA ARG A 203 -20.25 -7.46 3.08
C ARG A 203 -18.74 -7.33 3.24
N PHE A 204 -18.02 -6.97 2.18
CA PHE A 204 -16.58 -6.70 2.28
C PHE A 204 -16.30 -5.60 3.32
N LEU A 205 -17.03 -4.48 3.28
CA LEU A 205 -16.84 -3.40 4.26
C LEU A 205 -17.14 -3.86 5.69
N ALA A 206 -18.14 -4.72 5.89
CA ALA A 206 -18.47 -5.29 7.20
C ALA A 206 -17.36 -6.22 7.72
N VAL A 207 -16.78 -7.05 6.85
CA VAL A 207 -15.65 -7.93 7.18
C VAL A 207 -14.42 -7.14 7.59
N VAL A 208 -14.13 -6.03 6.92
CA VAL A 208 -13.03 -5.12 7.31
C VAL A 208 -13.28 -4.51 8.69
N ASP A 209 -14.47 -3.94 8.94
CA ASP A 209 -14.80 -3.34 10.25
C ASP A 209 -14.73 -4.38 11.38
N ALA A 210 -15.26 -5.59 11.14
CA ALA A 210 -15.20 -6.70 12.08
C ALA A 210 -13.78 -7.12 12.44
N TYR A 211 -12.90 -7.25 11.44
CA TYR A 211 -11.50 -7.60 11.68
C TYR A 211 -10.75 -6.52 12.48
N GLU A 212 -10.94 -5.23 12.14
CA GLU A 212 -10.35 -4.13 12.90
C GLU A 212 -10.91 -4.06 14.34
N ALA A 213 -12.18 -4.38 14.54
CA ALA A 213 -12.81 -4.38 15.86
C ALA A 213 -12.27 -5.50 16.77
N LEU A 214 -12.02 -6.70 16.23
CA LEU A 214 -11.51 -7.83 17.03
C LEU A 214 -10.03 -7.71 17.36
N THR A 215 -9.22 -7.32 16.38
CA THR A 215 -7.76 -7.28 16.55
C THR A 215 -7.29 -6.00 17.24
N GLY A 216 -8.12 -4.95 17.25
CA GLY A 216 -7.71 -3.61 17.67
C GLY A 216 -6.61 -3.01 16.77
N ARG A 217 -6.22 -3.71 15.71
CA ARG A 217 -5.24 -3.25 14.73
C ARG A 217 -6.01 -2.51 13.65
N GLU A 218 -5.63 -1.26 13.41
CA GLU A 218 -6.03 -0.59 12.18
C GLU A 218 -5.51 -1.43 11.01
N HIS A 219 -6.41 -1.92 10.15
CA HIS A 219 -6.00 -2.54 8.90
C HIS A 219 -5.42 -1.46 8.01
N ARG A 220 -4.11 -1.22 8.12
CA ARG A 220 -3.44 -0.25 7.25
C ARG A 220 -3.63 -0.72 5.82
N PRO A 221 -4.31 0.05 4.95
CA PRO A 221 -4.42 -0.31 3.55
C PRO A 221 -3.03 -0.53 2.94
N TYR A 222 -2.03 0.15 3.54
CA TYR A 222 -0.60 0.30 3.24
C TYR A 222 0.32 -0.61 4.09
N GLY A 223 -0.22 -1.61 4.78
CA GLY A 223 0.59 -2.55 5.58
C GLY A 223 1.08 -3.75 4.78
N ASP A 224 0.28 -4.17 3.79
CA ASP A 224 0.40 -5.45 3.07
C ASP A 224 0.53 -5.26 1.54
N LEU A 225 0.47 -4.01 1.04
CA LEU A 225 0.73 -3.71 -0.38
C LEU A 225 2.15 -4.10 -0.79
N TYR A 226 3.14 -3.91 0.08
CA TYR A 226 4.52 -4.30 -0.25
C TYR A 226 4.65 -5.79 -0.51
N ARG A 227 4.02 -6.64 0.32
CA ARG A 227 4.03 -8.09 0.12
C ARG A 227 3.28 -8.43 -1.18
N SER A 228 2.03 -8.00 -1.27
CA SER A 228 1.18 -8.29 -2.44
C SER A 228 1.84 -7.85 -3.75
N VAL A 229 2.37 -6.63 -3.81
CA VAL A 229 2.99 -6.10 -5.01
C VAL A 229 4.38 -6.67 -5.23
N CYS A 230 5.30 -6.58 -4.26
CA CYS A 230 6.70 -6.90 -4.51
C CYS A 230 7.05 -8.38 -4.41
N VAL A 231 6.26 -9.19 -3.71
CA VAL A 231 6.42 -10.65 -3.67
C VAL A 231 5.48 -11.31 -4.67
N ASP A 232 4.17 -11.06 -4.57
CA ASP A 232 3.18 -11.86 -5.31
C ASP A 232 2.97 -11.39 -6.77
N VAL A 233 2.99 -10.07 -7.05
CA VAL A 233 2.72 -9.52 -8.39
C VAL A 233 4.00 -9.36 -9.22
N VAL A 234 5.00 -8.65 -8.69
CA VAL A 234 6.23 -8.28 -9.39
C VAL A 234 7.33 -9.33 -9.19
N GLY A 235 7.32 -10.04 -8.06
CA GLY A 235 8.37 -11.01 -7.72
C GLY A 235 9.76 -10.40 -7.56
N ALA A 236 9.84 -9.12 -7.18
CA ALA A 236 11.09 -8.40 -6.95
C ALA A 236 11.73 -8.72 -5.59
N CYS A 237 10.92 -9.14 -4.62
CA CYS A 237 11.33 -9.60 -3.30
C CYS A 237 11.07 -11.10 -3.19
N ALA A 238 12.02 -11.86 -2.65
CA ALA A 238 11.87 -13.31 -2.50
C ALA A 238 10.96 -13.68 -1.32
N SER A 239 10.95 -12.84 -0.28
CA SER A 239 10.21 -13.09 0.95
C SER A 239 9.66 -11.81 1.60
N GLU A 240 8.78 -11.99 2.60
CA GLU A 240 8.35 -10.89 3.47
C GLU A 240 9.49 -10.28 4.29
N ASP A 241 10.49 -11.09 4.62
CA ASP A 241 11.65 -10.62 5.38
C ASP A 241 12.48 -9.65 4.55
N ASP A 242 12.61 -9.88 3.24
CA ASP A 242 13.26 -8.93 2.31
C ASP A 242 12.50 -7.61 2.23
N VAL A 243 11.16 -7.68 2.21
CA VAL A 243 10.29 -6.51 2.24
C VAL A 243 10.52 -5.72 3.52
N GLU A 244 10.57 -6.35 4.69
CA GLU A 244 10.79 -5.64 5.96
C GLU A 244 12.22 -5.09 6.08
N ALA A 245 13.23 -5.83 5.58
CA ALA A 245 14.60 -5.36 5.48
C ALA A 245 14.74 -4.11 4.61
N SER A 246 13.94 -4.02 3.54
CA SER A 246 13.85 -2.86 2.67
C SER A 246 13.09 -1.69 3.32
N LYS A 247 11.96 -1.98 3.98
CA LYS A 247 11.08 -0.99 4.63
C LYS A 247 11.79 -0.12 5.67
N ARG A 248 12.89 -0.60 6.28
CA ARG A 248 13.69 0.21 7.23
C ARG A 248 14.30 1.48 6.64
N PHE A 249 14.44 1.56 5.31
CA PHE A 249 14.97 2.74 4.60
C PHE A 249 13.88 3.73 4.18
N PHE A 250 12.62 3.33 4.24
CA PHE A 250 11.50 4.20 3.92
C PHE A 250 11.01 4.88 5.19
N PRO A 251 10.70 6.19 5.14
CA PRO A 251 10.12 6.86 6.29
C PRO A 251 8.84 6.13 6.68
N ARG A 252 8.71 5.78 7.96
CA ARG A 252 7.40 5.43 8.51
C ARG A 252 6.61 6.72 8.47
N TYR A 253 5.62 6.80 7.59
CA TYR A 253 4.55 7.78 7.72
C TYR A 253 3.66 7.35 8.89
N ASP A 254 4.24 7.27 10.08
CA ASP A 254 3.43 7.19 11.28
C ASP A 254 2.68 8.52 11.37
N GLY A 255 1.37 8.46 11.58
CA GLY A 255 0.50 9.64 11.65
C GLY A 255 0.84 10.66 12.75
N SER A 256 2.03 10.58 13.36
CA SER A 256 2.61 11.54 14.29
C SER A 256 3.16 12.79 13.57
N ALA A 257 3.71 12.64 12.37
CA ALA A 257 4.09 13.77 11.51
C ALA A 257 2.91 14.16 10.61
N LYS A 258 1.85 14.74 11.21
CA LYS A 258 0.83 15.44 10.43
C LYS A 258 1.53 16.47 9.55
N PHE A 259 1.66 16.20 8.25
CA PHE A 259 2.00 17.22 7.26
C PHE A 259 1.14 18.45 7.58
N PRO A 260 1.75 19.63 7.80
CA PRO A 260 0.98 20.80 8.18
C PRO A 260 -0.03 21.07 7.07
N ARG A 261 -1.31 20.73 7.33
CA ARG A 261 -2.40 21.04 6.43
C ARG A 261 -2.34 22.53 6.18
N ALA A 262 -2.14 22.93 4.92
CA ALA A 262 -2.13 24.33 4.52
C ALA A 262 -3.34 25.02 5.15
N LYS A 263 -3.10 25.96 6.08
CA LYS A 263 -4.18 26.66 6.80
C LYS A 263 -5.10 27.27 5.74
N LYS A 264 -6.34 26.78 5.65
CA LYS A 264 -7.36 27.38 4.77
C LYS A 264 -7.42 28.86 5.13
N ARG A 265 -6.94 29.74 4.24
CA ARG A 265 -7.13 31.19 4.37
C ARG A 265 -8.64 31.41 4.40
N ARG A 266 -9.19 31.67 5.60
CA ARG A 266 -10.55 32.17 5.76
C ARG A 266 -10.65 33.44 4.92
N LYS A 267 -11.29 33.36 3.75
CA LYS A 267 -11.68 34.53 2.97
C LYS A 267 -12.64 35.32 3.88
N ARG A 268 -12.13 36.36 4.55
CA ARG A 268 -12.98 37.36 5.21
C ARG A 268 -13.84 37.96 4.10
N ARG A 269 -15.10 37.52 4.00
CA ARG A 269 -16.12 38.25 3.24
C ARG A 269 -16.24 39.62 3.92
N ARG A 270 -15.63 40.65 3.33
CA ARG A 270 -16.00 42.03 3.63
C ARG A 270 -17.45 42.19 3.18
N ARG A 271 -18.37 42.21 4.13
CA ARG A 271 -19.72 42.73 3.92
C ARG A 271 -19.53 44.20 3.56
N LYS A 272 -19.73 44.55 2.29
CA LYS A 272 -20.00 45.95 1.92
C LYS A 272 -21.43 46.20 2.40
N GLU A 273 -21.57 46.92 3.50
CA GLU A 273 -22.80 47.64 3.80
C GLU A 273 -22.79 48.95 3.00
N LEU A 274 -24.01 49.42 2.74
CA LEU A 274 -24.44 50.44 1.79
C LEU A 274 -23.64 51.75 1.81
#